data_AF-A0A7J8RIY3-F1
#
_entry.id   AF-A0A7J8RIY3-F1
#
_cell.length_a   1.000
_cell.length_b   1.000
_cell.length_c   1.000
_cell.angle_alpha   90.00
_cell.angle_beta   90.00
_cell.angle_gamma   90.00
#
_symmetry.space_group_name_H-M   'P 1'
#
loop_
_entity.id
_entity.type
_entity.pdbx_description
1 polymer ?
#
loop_
_entity_poly.entity_id
_entity_poly.type
_entity_poly.pdbx_seq_one_letter_code
_entity_poly.pdbx_strand_id
1 'polypeptide(L)'
;MQILEMDTYRYHGHSMSDPGSTYRTRDEITGVRQERDPVERIRKLILSHDLATEKELKDIEKEIRKEVDDAIAQAKENPLPESSELFTNVYAKGLAVETLVILSFLQAYEYTKRVACNGPHKQLVEPL
;
A
#
# COMPACT_ATOMS: atom_id res chain seq x y z
N MET A 1 2.94 11.26 30.70
CA MET A 1 2.61 10.94 29.31
C MET A 1 2.53 12.26 28.55
N GLN A 2 3.36 12.44 27.52
CA GLN A 2 3.33 13.63 26.67
C GLN A 2 2.68 13.25 25.34
N ILE A 3 1.92 14.18 24.76
CA ILE A 3 1.32 14.07 23.44
C ILE A 3 2.07 15.04 22.53
N LEU A 4 2.43 14.58 21.33
CA LEU A 4 3.03 15.39 20.28
C LEU A 4 2.10 15.36 19.07
N GLU A 5 1.68 16.53 18.63
CA GLU A 5 0.91 16.72 17.39
C GLU A 5 1.84 17.21 16.29
N MET A 6 1.75 16.58 15.12
CA MET A 6 2.46 17.00 13.92
C MET A 6 1.44 17.51 12.90
N ASP A 7 1.28 18.84 12.84
CA ASP A 7 0.47 19.49 11.82
C ASP A 7 1.17 19.42 10.45
N THR A 8 0.67 18.54 9.58
CA THR A 8 1.19 18.30 8.24
C THR A 8 0.06 18.35 7.21
N TYR A 9 0.43 18.45 5.93
CA TYR A 9 -0.51 18.62 4.84
C TYR A 9 -0.29 17.57 3.75
N ARG A 10 -1.41 17.01 3.25
CA ARG A 10 -1.40 15.97 2.23
C ARG A 10 -1.81 16.56 0.87
N TYR A 11 -0.87 16.59 -0.07
CA TYR A 11 -1.06 17.24 -1.38
C TYR A 11 -2.02 16.51 -2.31
N HIS A 12 -2.07 15.19 -2.26
CA HIS A 12 -2.97 14.39 -3.09
C HIS A 12 -4.39 14.33 -2.48
N GLY A 13 -5.31 13.56 -3.06
CA GLY A 13 -6.61 13.20 -2.46
C GLY A 13 -6.54 11.91 -1.63
N HIS A 14 -7.54 11.60 -0.78
CA HIS A 14 -7.40 10.63 0.34
C HIS A 14 -6.79 9.29 -0.09
N SER A 15 -7.12 8.86 -1.30
CA SER A 15 -6.57 7.69 -1.97
C SER A 15 -6.57 7.93 -3.48
N MET A 16 -6.17 6.92 -4.26
CA MET A 16 -6.29 6.98 -5.72
C MET A 16 -7.74 7.11 -6.21
N SER A 17 -8.73 6.71 -5.41
CA SER A 17 -10.16 6.81 -5.75
C SER A 17 -10.81 8.12 -5.31
N ASP A 18 -10.20 8.86 -4.37
CA ASP A 18 -10.69 10.17 -3.94
C ASP A 18 -9.72 11.26 -4.41
N PRO A 19 -10.09 12.10 -5.38
CA PRO A 19 -9.22 13.17 -5.89
C PRO A 19 -9.06 14.36 -4.93
N GLY A 20 -9.92 14.50 -3.91
CA GLY A 20 -9.80 15.53 -2.88
C GLY A 20 -10.20 16.96 -3.28
N SER A 21 -10.66 17.18 -4.52
CA SER A 21 -11.07 18.49 -5.04
C SER A 21 -12.51 18.89 -4.70
N THR A 22 -13.30 17.99 -4.12
CA THR A 22 -14.70 18.24 -3.76
C THR A 22 -14.85 18.95 -2.41
N TYR A 23 -13.81 18.91 -1.57
CA TYR A 23 -13.83 19.45 -0.21
C TYR A 23 -12.63 20.36 0.11
N ARG A 24 -11.74 20.61 -0.86
CA ARG A 24 -10.61 21.54 -0.78
C ARG A 24 -10.38 22.20 -2.14
N THR A 25 -9.82 23.41 -2.12
CA THR A 25 -9.49 24.12 -3.36
C THR A 25 -8.08 23.76 -3.83
N ARG A 26 -7.84 23.85 -5.14
CA ARG A 26 -6.48 23.68 -5.70
C ARG A 26 -5.54 24.79 -5.24
N ASP A 27 -6.07 25.98 -5.01
CA ASP A 27 -5.31 27.14 -4.56
C ASP A 27 -4.78 26.93 -3.14
N GLU A 28 -5.60 26.37 -2.24
CA GLU A 28 -5.15 25.99 -0.88
C GLU A 28 -3.98 25.01 -0.95
N ILE A 29 -4.13 23.92 -1.71
CA ILE A 29 -3.10 22.88 -1.85
C ILE A 29 -1.80 23.47 -2.42
N THR A 30 -1.93 24.32 -3.44
CA THR A 30 -0.78 24.96 -4.10
C THR A 30 -0.08 25.95 -3.17
N GLY A 31 -0.84 26.78 -2.46
CA GLY A 31 -0.30 27.73 -1.49
C GLY A 31 0.45 27.02 -0.37
N VAL A 32 -0.13 25.98 0.22
CA VAL A 32 0.53 25.18 1.25
C VAL A 32 1.82 24.53 0.73
N ARG A 33 1.82 24.02 -0.50
CA ARG A 33 3.05 23.45 -1.10
C ARG A 33 4.13 24.51 -1.35
N GLN A 34 3.76 25.72 -1.77
CA GLN A 34 4.74 26.78 -2.01
C GLN A 34 5.36 27.30 -0.71
N GLU A 35 4.58 27.38 0.36
CA GLU A 35 4.97 28.01 1.62
C GLU A 35 5.52 27.03 2.67
N ARG A 36 4.98 25.80 2.72
CA ARG A 36 5.22 24.82 3.80
C ARG A 36 5.85 23.51 3.32
N ASP A 37 6.34 23.41 2.09
CA ASP A 37 7.01 22.19 1.62
C ASP A 37 8.28 21.90 2.45
N PRO A 38 8.34 20.74 3.13
CA PRO A 38 9.44 20.43 4.03
C PRO A 38 10.76 20.18 3.27
N VAL A 39 10.71 19.67 2.04
CA VAL A 39 11.90 19.38 1.23
C VAL A 39 12.53 20.69 0.77
N GLU A 40 11.74 21.63 0.25
CA GLU A 40 12.23 22.96 -0.14
C GLU A 40 12.73 23.75 1.08
N ARG A 41 12.08 23.62 2.24
CA ARG A 41 12.54 24.25 3.48
C ARG A 41 13.93 23.74 3.87
N ILE A 42 14.14 22.42 3.87
CA ILE A 42 15.45 21.83 4.20
C ILE A 42 16.49 22.19 3.15
N ARG A 43 16.14 22.15 1.85
CA ARG A 43 17.03 22.56 0.76
C ARG A 43 17.55 23.99 0.96
N LYS A 44 16.66 24.94 1.27
CA LYS A 44 17.05 26.33 1.58
C LYS A 44 17.98 26.41 2.79
N LEU A 45 17.72 25.65 3.85
CA LEU A 45 18.57 25.63 5.04
C LEU A 45 19.97 25.10 4.74
N ILE A 46 20.08 24.00 4.01
CA ILE A 46 21.35 23.40 3.58
C ILE A 46 22.18 24.42 2.79
N LEU A 47 21.57 25.07 1.79
CA LEU A 47 22.25 26.06 0.96
C LEU A 47 22.64 27.32 1.76
N SER A 48 21.78 27.77 2.68
CA SER A 48 22.05 28.94 3.51
C SER A 48 23.15 28.75 4.55
N HIS A 49 23.54 27.51 4.80
CA HIS A 49 24.58 27.13 5.77
C HIS A 49 25.80 26.50 5.09
N ASP A 50 25.88 26.60 3.76
CA ASP A 50 26.97 26.07 2.94
C ASP A 50 27.28 24.58 3.22
N LEU A 51 26.24 23.80 3.59
CA LEU A 51 26.38 22.38 3.94
C LEU A 51 26.48 21.49 2.69
N ALA A 52 25.96 21.97 1.56
CA ALA A 52 26.10 21.36 0.24
C ALA A 52 25.86 22.42 -0.83
N THR A 53 26.35 22.16 -2.03
CA THR A 53 26.12 23.00 -3.20
C THR A 53 24.83 22.61 -3.92
N GLU A 54 24.28 23.55 -4.69
CA GLU A 54 23.13 23.32 -5.57
C GLU A 54 23.35 22.15 -6.54
N LYS A 55 24.60 21.94 -6.97
CA LYS A 55 24.95 20.84 -7.87
C LYS A 55 24.87 19.50 -7.14
N GLU A 56 25.46 19.40 -5.95
CA GLU A 56 25.42 18.16 -5.16
C GLU A 56 23.99 17.75 -4.82
N LEU A 57 23.11 18.71 -4.48
CA LEU A 57 21.70 18.42 -4.23
C LEU A 57 20.98 17.86 -5.48
N LYS A 58 21.25 18.43 -6.65
CA LYS A 58 20.70 17.92 -7.92
C LYS A 58 21.24 16.54 -8.29
N ASP A 59 22.51 16.29 -8.01
CA ASP A 59 23.14 14.99 -8.23
C ASP A 59 22.47 13.92 -7.33
N ILE A 60 22.21 14.24 -6.06
CA ILE A 60 21.46 13.37 -5.13
C ILE A 60 20.03 13.10 -5.63
N GLU A 61 19.28 14.13 -6.05
CA GLU A 61 17.93 13.95 -6.60
C GLU A 61 17.92 13.00 -7.81
N LYS A 62 18.93 13.11 -8.67
CA LYS A 62 19.09 12.25 -9.84
C LYS A 62 19.39 10.80 -9.45
N GLU A 63 20.25 10.59 -8.46
CA GLU A 63 20.55 9.26 -7.94
C GLU A 63 19.31 8.60 -7.33
N ILE A 64 18.57 9.32 -6.47
CA ILE A 64 17.33 8.82 -5.86
C ILE A 64 16.29 8.50 -6.94
N ARG A 65 16.15 9.34 -7.97
CA ARG A 65 15.22 9.07 -9.07
C ARG A 65 15.55 7.76 -9.78
N LYS A 66 16.83 7.51 -10.02
CA LYS A 66 17.28 6.25 -10.62
C LYS A 66 16.97 5.06 -9.71
N GLU A 67 17.22 5.16 -8.41
CA GLU A 67 16.90 4.10 -7.45
C GLU A 67 15.39 3.77 -7.44
N VAL A 68 14.53 4.80 -7.47
CA VAL A 68 13.08 4.61 -7.54
C VAL A 68 12.66 3.97 -8.88
N ASP A 69 13.24 4.40 -10.00
CA ASP A 69 12.93 3.82 -11.31
C ASP A 69 13.34 2.34 -11.39
N ASP A 70 14.51 1.99 -10.85
CA ASP A 70 15.02 0.61 -10.77
C ASP A 70 14.11 -0.25 -9.87
N ALA A 71 13.66 0.28 -8.73
CA ALA A 71 12.73 -0.39 -7.83
C ALA A 71 11.34 -0.61 -8.48
N ILE A 72 10.86 0.35 -9.27
CA ILE A 72 9.61 0.21 -10.04
C ILE A 72 9.74 -0.89 -11.09
N ALA A 73 10.87 -0.97 -11.78
CA ALA A 73 11.12 -2.01 -12.78
C ALA A 73 11.08 -3.40 -12.11
N GLN A 74 11.82 -3.57 -11.00
CA GLN A 74 11.82 -4.81 -10.23
C GLN A 74 10.41 -5.17 -9.73
N ALA A 75 9.66 -4.21 -9.19
CA ALA A 75 8.32 -4.45 -8.68
C ALA A 75 7.34 -4.92 -9.78
N LYS A 76 7.53 -4.48 -11.02
CA LYS A 76 6.71 -4.91 -12.18
C LYS A 76 7.10 -6.28 -12.71
N GLU A 77 8.36 -6.68 -12.57
CA GLU A 77 8.86 -7.99 -13.00
C GLU A 77 8.52 -9.10 -12.00
N ASN A 78 8.25 -8.74 -10.74
CA ASN A 78 7.89 -9.72 -9.72
C ASN A 78 6.63 -10.51 -10.12
N PRO A 79 6.68 -11.86 -10.07
CA PRO A 79 5.52 -12.68 -10.35
C PRO A 79 4.44 -12.45 -9.29
N LEU A 80 3.19 -12.73 -9.65
CA LEU A 80 2.12 -12.83 -8.67
C LEU A 80 2.42 -13.98 -7.68
N PRO A 81 2.00 -13.86 -6.41
CA PRO A 81 2.17 -14.95 -5.45
C PRO A 81 1.39 -16.19 -5.90
N GLU A 82 1.94 -17.36 -5.61
CA GLU A 82 1.30 -18.63 -5.92
C GLU A 82 0.00 -18.79 -5.11
N SER A 83 -1.02 -19.44 -5.70
CA SER A 83 -2.32 -19.62 -5.02
C SER A 83 -2.20 -20.41 -3.70
N SER A 84 -1.17 -21.24 -3.56
CA SER A 84 -0.87 -21.96 -2.31
C SER A 84 -0.51 -21.05 -1.15
N GLU A 85 -0.04 -19.83 -1.42
CA GLU A 85 0.34 -18.86 -0.39
C GLU A 85 -0.85 -18.19 0.29
N LEU A 86 -2.06 -18.33 -0.27
CA LEU A 86 -3.28 -17.68 0.21
C LEU A 86 -3.57 -17.89 1.70
N PHE A 87 -3.20 -19.07 2.24
CA PHE A 87 -3.45 -19.45 3.64
C PHE A 87 -2.22 -19.32 4.54
N THR A 88 -1.11 -18.80 4.01
CA THR A 88 0.10 -18.57 4.79
C THR A 88 -0.04 -17.34 5.69
N ASN A 89 0.74 -17.27 6.78
CA ASN A 89 0.82 -16.12 7.69
C ASN A 89 -0.48 -15.74 8.44
N VAL A 90 -1.48 -16.63 8.49
CA VAL A 90 -2.68 -16.43 9.33
C VAL A 90 -2.36 -16.61 10.81
N TYR A 91 -1.49 -17.56 11.15
CA TYR A 91 -1.01 -17.81 12.50
C TYR A 91 0.52 -17.89 12.53
N ALA A 92 1.10 -17.59 13.69
CA ALA A 92 2.52 -17.82 13.91
C ALA A 92 2.84 -19.33 13.85
N LYS A 93 3.98 -19.65 13.25
CA LYS A 93 4.47 -21.03 13.12
C LYS A 93 4.65 -21.67 14.50
N GLY A 94 4.15 -22.90 14.66
CA GLY A 94 4.22 -23.65 15.94
C GLY A 94 2.95 -23.58 16.79
N LEU A 95 1.96 -22.77 16.41
CA LEU A 95 0.59 -22.97 16.85
C LEU A 95 0.02 -24.15 16.04
N ALA A 96 -0.46 -25.20 16.71
CA ALA A 96 -0.96 -26.45 16.10
C ALA A 96 -2.30 -26.27 15.33
N VAL A 97 -2.36 -25.27 14.46
CA VAL A 97 -3.57 -24.77 13.80
C VAL A 97 -3.53 -25.01 12.28
N GLU A 98 -2.35 -25.34 11.73
CA GLU A 98 -2.16 -25.63 10.30
C GLU A 98 -3.12 -26.73 9.78
N THR A 99 -3.49 -27.69 10.63
CA THR A 99 -4.46 -28.74 10.30
C THR A 99 -5.92 -28.35 10.58
N LEU A 100 -6.22 -27.62 11.65
CA LEU A 100 -7.61 -27.39 12.08
C LEU A 100 -8.40 -26.45 11.15
N VAL A 101 -7.76 -25.44 10.58
CA VAL A 101 -8.45 -24.47 9.70
C VAL A 101 -8.65 -25.05 8.30
N ILE A 102 -7.64 -25.70 7.72
CA ILE A 102 -7.78 -26.36 6.42
C ILE A 102 -8.80 -27.49 6.49
N LEU A 103 -8.79 -28.30 7.57
CA LEU A 103 -9.78 -29.37 7.74
C LEU A 103 -11.19 -28.82 7.93
N SER A 104 -11.39 -27.77 8.73
CA SER A 104 -12.73 -27.19 8.94
C SER A 104 -13.28 -26.52 7.68
N PHE A 105 -12.45 -25.83 6.88
CA PHE A 105 -12.88 -25.26 5.60
C PHE A 105 -13.13 -26.31 4.52
N LEU A 106 -12.31 -27.35 4.39
CA LEU A 106 -12.59 -28.48 3.50
C LEU A 106 -13.85 -29.22 3.94
N GLN A 107 -14.06 -29.40 5.24
CA GLN A 107 -15.26 -30.04 5.76
C GLN A 107 -16.51 -29.18 5.53
N ALA A 108 -16.40 -27.85 5.64
CA ALA A 108 -17.46 -26.92 5.28
C ALA A 108 -17.73 -26.88 3.77
N TYR A 109 -16.69 -26.90 2.93
CA TYR A 109 -16.80 -26.94 1.47
C TYR A 109 -17.38 -28.27 0.96
N GLU A 110 -16.95 -29.40 1.50
CA GLU A 110 -17.53 -30.71 1.19
C GLU A 110 -18.97 -30.83 1.74
N TYR A 111 -19.26 -30.21 2.89
CA TYR A 111 -20.62 -30.11 3.42
C TYR A 111 -21.52 -29.28 2.50
N THR A 112 -21.09 -28.09 2.06
CA THR A 112 -21.87 -27.26 1.13
C THR A 112 -22.01 -27.94 -0.23
N LYS A 113 -20.98 -28.61 -0.76
CA LYS A 113 -21.10 -29.48 -1.93
C LYS A 113 -22.13 -30.60 -1.74
N ARG A 114 -22.10 -31.32 -0.61
CA ARG A 114 -23.09 -32.38 -0.31
C ARG A 114 -24.51 -31.84 -0.26
N VAL A 115 -24.72 -30.69 0.40
CA VAL A 115 -26.03 -30.05 0.49
C VAL A 115 -26.50 -29.54 -0.88
N ALA A 116 -25.59 -28.99 -1.70
CA ALA A 116 -25.89 -28.58 -3.06
C ALA A 116 -26.20 -29.75 -4.00
N CYS A 117 -25.56 -30.92 -3.82
CA CYS A 117 -25.77 -32.10 -4.66
C CYS A 117 -26.96 -32.98 -4.22
N ASN A 118 -27.30 -33.03 -2.93
CA ASN A 118 -28.32 -33.93 -2.36
C ASN A 118 -29.50 -33.21 -1.69
N GLY A 119 -29.57 -31.88 -1.76
CA GLY A 119 -30.73 -31.10 -1.31
C GLY A 119 -31.93 -31.23 -2.28
N PRO A 120 -33.16 -30.91 -1.83
CA PRO A 120 -34.37 -31.02 -2.64
C PRO A 120 -34.42 -30.06 -3.85
N HIS A 121 -33.50 -29.10 -3.93
CA HIS A 121 -33.36 -28.17 -5.05
C HIS A 121 -32.06 -28.43 -5.83
N LYS A 122 -32.12 -29.39 -6.77
CA LYS A 122 -31.11 -29.54 -7.82
C LYS A 122 -31.30 -28.42 -8.84
N GLN A 123 -30.56 -27.31 -8.74
CA GLN A 123 -30.35 -26.44 -9.90
C GLN A 123 -29.08 -25.59 -9.79
N LEU A 124 -28.14 -25.92 -10.68
CA LEU A 124 -27.23 -25.04 -11.42
C LEU A 124 -26.16 -24.29 -10.63
N VAL A 125 -24.96 -24.87 -10.60
CA VAL A 125 -23.74 -24.08 -10.78
C VAL A 125 -22.81 -24.87 -11.72
N GLU A 126 -22.90 -24.60 -13.03
CA GLU A 126 -21.83 -24.97 -13.96
C GLU A 126 -20.66 -23.99 -13.78
N PRO A 127 -19.41 -24.45 -13.93
CA PRO A 127 -18.23 -23.61 -13.73
C PRO A 127 -18.06 -22.62 -14.91
N LEU A 128 -17.92 -21.33 -14.57
CA LEU A 128 -17.11 -20.38 -15.33
C LEU A 128 -15.68 -20.41 -14.78
#